data_AF-A0A7J2KH35-F1
#
_entry.id   AF-A0A7J2KH35-F1
#
_cell.length_a   1.000
_cell.length_b   1.000
_cell.length_c   1.000
_cell.angle_alpha   90.00
_cell.angle_beta   90.00
_cell.angle_gamma   90.00
#
_symmetry.space_group_name_H-M   'P 1'
#
loop_
_entity.id
_entity.type
_entity.pdbx_description
1 polymer ?
#
loop_
_entity_poly.entity_id
_entity_poly.type
_entity_poly.pdbx_seq_one_letter_code
_entity_poly.pdbx_strand_id
1 'polypeptide(L)' 'TEYNKRILKIGDNGLEVTPKGGFINYGIVKGPYIMLEGSVVGPRKRIIILRYPVRPPPYIPEHPPKIVYISLESKQGV' A
#
# COMPACT_ATOMS: atom_id res chain seq x y z
N THR A 1 -14.04 -11.08 0.80
CA THR A 1 -13.51 -10.16 -0.24
C THR A 1 -13.75 -8.75 0.23
N GLU A 2 -12.71 -7.93 0.31
CA GLU A 2 -12.85 -6.51 0.64
C GLU A 2 -13.14 -5.71 -0.64
N TYR A 3 -14.00 -4.70 -0.53
CA TYR A 3 -14.44 -3.89 -1.67
C TYR A 3 -13.92 -2.46 -1.54
N ASN A 4 -13.82 -1.77 -2.69
CA ASN A 4 -13.65 -0.32 -2.79
C ASN A 4 -12.45 0.25 -2.03
N LYS A 5 -11.34 -0.47 -2.01
CA LYS A 5 -10.06 0.05 -1.50
C LYS A 5 -9.48 1.05 -2.47
N ARG A 6 -9.10 2.23 -1.96
CA ARG A 6 -8.47 3.28 -2.75
C ARG A 6 -6.98 2.99 -2.92
N ILE A 7 -6.47 3.23 -4.13
CA ILE A 7 -5.04 3.26 -4.40
C ILE A 7 -4.53 4.66 -4.09
N LEU A 8 -3.51 4.75 -3.24
CA LEU A 8 -2.88 6.00 -2.82
C LEU A 8 -1.70 6.40 -3.71
N LYS A 9 -0.84 5.43 -4.02
CA LYS A 9 0.34 5.64 -4.89
C LYS A 9 0.67 4.34 -5.62
N ILE A 10 1.08 4.48 -6.87
CA ILE A 10 1.74 3.44 -7.65
C ILE A 10 3.14 3.97 -7.96
N GLY A 11 4.15 3.14 -7.81
CA GLY A 11 5.53 3.53 -8.12
C GLY A 11 6.39 2.33 -8.46
N ASP A 12 7.47 2.58 -9.19
CA ASP A 12 8.37 1.53 -9.66
C ASP A 12 9.52 1.26 -8.68
N ASN A 13 9.86 2.24 -7.83
CA ASN A 13 10.95 2.15 -6.88
C ASN A 13 10.46 1.95 -5.43
N GLY A 14 10.45 0.70 -4.97
CA GLY A 14 10.04 0.34 -3.61
C GLY A 14 10.93 0.88 -2.48
N LEU A 15 12.13 1.38 -2.78
CA LEU A 15 13.01 1.98 -1.77
C LEU A 15 12.44 3.27 -1.18
N GLU A 16 11.60 3.99 -1.93
CA GLU A 16 10.96 5.23 -1.47
C GLU A 16 9.97 5.02 -0.32
N VAL A 17 9.42 3.81 -0.20
CA VAL A 17 8.35 3.48 0.76
C VAL A 17 8.82 2.50 1.83
N THR A 18 9.97 1.85 1.61
CA THR A 18 10.51 0.90 2.58
C THR A 18 10.97 1.64 3.84
N PRO A 19 10.43 1.31 5.03
CA PRO A 19 10.91 1.91 6.28
C PRO A 19 12.37 1.56 6.56
N LYS A 20 13.04 2.36 7.40
CA LYS A 20 14.38 2.04 7.91
C LYS A 20 14.36 0.65 8.57
N GLY A 21 15.24 -0.25 8.11
CA GLY A 21 15.28 -1.66 8.55
C GLY A 21 14.31 -2.60 7.83
N GLY A 22 13.50 -2.10 6.89
CA GLY A 22 12.59 -2.89 6.07
C GLY A 22 11.27 -3.24 6.77
N PHE A 23 10.36 -3.83 6.00
CA PHE A 23 9.12 -4.37 6.53
C PHE A 23 9.39 -5.64 7.35
N ILE A 24 8.88 -5.70 8.58
CA ILE A 24 9.11 -6.84 9.49
C ILE A 24 8.68 -8.14 8.80
N ASN A 25 9.57 -9.14 8.75
CA ASN A 25 9.43 -10.44 8.07
C ASN A 25 9.04 -10.39 6.58
N TYR A 26 9.13 -9.23 5.93
CA TYR A 26 9.09 -9.11 4.47
C TYR A 26 10.45 -8.71 3.93
N GLY A 27 11.05 -7.66 4.49
CA GLY A 27 12.32 -7.08 4.09
C GLY A 27 12.13 -5.80 3.27
N ILE A 28 13.05 -5.58 2.34
CA ILE A 28 13.10 -4.38 1.51
C ILE A 28 12.30 -4.61 0.22
N VAL A 29 11.48 -3.64 -0.19
CA VAL A 29 10.77 -3.67 -1.46
C VAL A 29 11.71 -3.13 -2.55
N LYS A 30 12.13 -4.00 -3.47
CA LYS A 30 13.13 -3.66 -4.51
C LYS A 30 12.55 -3.24 -5.86
N GLY A 31 11.24 -3.40 -6.06
CA GLY A 31 10.59 -3.23 -7.35
C GLY A 31 9.29 -2.45 -7.25
N PRO A 32 8.39 -2.61 -8.24
CA PRO A 32 7.15 -1.87 -8.29
C PRO A 32 6.26 -2.21 -7.11
N TYR A 33 5.55 -1.21 -6.62
CA TYR A 33 4.71 -1.31 -5.45
C TYR A 33 3.40 -0.53 -5.66
N ILE A 34 2.40 -0.94 -4.89
CA ILE A 34 1.10 -0.28 -4.81
C ILE A 34 0.84 0.01 -3.34
N MET A 35 0.48 1.25 -3.04
CA MET A 35 0.03 1.67 -1.71
C MET A 35 -1.49 1.72 -1.69
N LEU A 36 -2.10 0.94 -0.80
CA LEU A 36 -3.55 0.86 -0.62
C LEU A 36 -3.96 1.55 0.68
N GLU A 37 -5.16 2.09 0.67
CA GLU A 37 -5.77 2.67 1.87
C GLU A 37 -6.23 1.57 2.85
N GLY A 38 -5.80 1.67 4.10
CA GLY A 38 -6.23 0.79 5.19
C GLY A 38 -5.53 -0.58 5.21
N SER A 39 -6.21 -1.57 5.79
CA SER A 39 -5.72 -2.95 5.91
C SER A 39 -6.05 -3.80 4.68
N VAL A 40 -5.36 -4.93 4.56
CA VAL A 40 -5.64 -5.99 3.58
C VAL A 40 -5.65 -7.34 4.28
N VAL A 41 -6.52 -8.23 3.83
CA VAL A 41 -6.63 -9.60 4.32
C VAL A 41 -5.34 -10.41 4.15
N GLY A 42 -4.95 -11.07 5.25
CA GLY A 42 -3.88 -12.06 5.28
C GLY A 42 -2.53 -11.52 5.77
N PRO A 43 -1.59 -12.42 6.10
CA PRO A 43 -0.26 -12.03 6.54
C PRO A 43 0.59 -11.47 5.40
N ARG A 44 1.62 -10.70 5.75
CA ARG A 44 2.75 -10.33 4.87
C ARG A 44 3.27 -11.51 4.03
N LYS A 45 3.74 -11.24 2.81
CA LYS A 45 4.13 -12.23 1.77
C LYS A 45 3.01 -13.07 1.17
N ARG A 46 1.76 -12.95 1.64
CA ARG A 46 0.61 -13.61 0.99
C ARG A 46 0.28 -12.91 -0.32
N ILE A 47 0.07 -13.70 -1.37
CA ILE A 47 -0.42 -13.20 -2.67
C ILE A 47 -1.82 -12.63 -2.49
N ILE A 48 -2.03 -11.42 -3.00
CA ILE A 48 -3.31 -10.73 -3.01
C ILE A 48 -3.67 -10.45 -4.47
N ILE A 49 -4.90 -10.76 -4.84
CA ILE A 49 -5.44 -10.50 -6.18
C ILE A 49 -6.30 -9.23 -6.10
N LEU A 50 -5.88 -8.19 -6.82
CA LEU A 50 -6.67 -6.99 -7.02
C LEU A 50 -7.59 -7.17 -8.23
N ARG A 51 -8.82 -6.68 -8.11
CA ARG A 51 -9.82 -6.75 -9.17
C ARG A 51 -10.58 -5.45 -9.25
N TYR A 52 -10.98 -5.05 -10.45
CA TYR A 52 -11.85 -3.91 -10.66
C TYR A 52 -13.15 -4.04 -9.84
N PRO A 53 -13.62 -2.94 -9.23
CA PRO A 53 -14.82 -2.96 -8.42
C PRO A 53 -16.04 -3.24 -9.28
N VAL A 54 -16.82 -4.26 -8.91
CA VAL A 54 -18.11 -4.57 -9.56
C VAL A 54 -19.17 -3.52 -9.21
N ARG A 55 -19.06 -2.94 -8.01
CA ARG A 55 -19.97 -1.94 -7.48
C ARG A 55 -19.15 -0.70 -7.11
N PRO A 56 -19.03 0.27 -8.02
CA PRO A 56 -18.27 1.48 -7.73
C PRO A 56 -18.86 2.20 -6.50
N PRO A 57 -18.01 2.81 -5.66
CA PRO A 57 -18.49 3.56 -4.51
C PRO A 57 -19.30 4.79 -4.98
N PRO A 58 -20.28 5.25 -4.18
CA PRO A 58 -21.10 6.40 -4.52
C PRO A 58 -20.29 7.71 -4.60
N TYR A 59 -19.14 7.76 -3.93
CA TYR A 59 -18.20 8.87 -3.98
C TYR A 59 -16.88 8.42 -4.58
N ILE A 60 -16.51 9.00 -5.72
CA ILE A 60 -15.23 8.80 -6.39
C ILE A 60 -14.50 10.15 -6.35
N PRO A 61 -13.39 10.25 -5.59
CA PRO A 61 -12.58 11.46 -5.59
C PRO A 61 -12.06 11.75 -6.99
N GLU A 62 -12.31 12.96 -7.52
CA GLU A 62 -11.89 13.35 -8.88
C GLU A 62 -10.37 13.51 -8.99
N HIS A 63 -9.72 13.94 -7.91
CA HIS A 63 -8.30 14.21 -7.89
C HIS A 63 -7.49 13.06 -7.25
N PRO A 64 -6.28 12.80 -7.77
CA PRO A 64 -5.36 11.89 -7.11
C PRO A 64 -5.02 12.41 -5.70
N PRO A 65 -4.86 11.51 -4.72
CA PRO A 65 -4.51 11.93 -3.37
C PRO A 65 -3.10 12.53 -3.34
N LYS A 66 -2.96 13.73 -2.77
CA LYS A 66 -1.65 14.36 -2.55
C LYS A 66 -1.04 13.79 -1.27
N ILE A 67 0.00 12.98 -1.42
CA ILE A 67 0.75 12.43 -0.29
C ILE A 67 1.75 13.49 0.19
N VAL A 68 1.54 14.03 1.38
CA VAL A 68 2.42 15.06 1.98
C VAL A 68 3.58 14.42 2.74
N TYR A 69 3.34 13.28 3.39
CA TYR A 69 4.32 12.62 4.24
C TYR A 69 4.16 11.10 4.20
N ILE A 70 5.29 10.39 4.21
CA ILE A 70 5.36 8.93 4.34
C ILE A 70 6.30 8.63 5.52
N SER A 71 5.79 7.92 6.52
CA SER A 71 6.62 7.47 7.66
C SER A 71 7.57 6.37 7.22
N LEU A 72 8.87 6.68 7.18
CA LEU A 72 9.96 5.73 6.91
C LEU A 72 10.68 5.29 8.20
N GLU A 73 10.08 5.54 9.36
CA GLU A 73 10.62 5.13 10.65
C GLU A 73 10.57 3.61 10.81
N SER A 74 11.59 3.05 11.49
CA SER A 74 11.63 1.62 11.81
C SER A 74 10.37 1.22 12.58
N LYS A 75 9.82 0.06 12.23
CA LYS A 75 8.69 -0.57 12.95
C LYS A 75 9.16 -1.68 13.90
N GLN A 76 10.43 -2.04 13.86
CA GLN A 76 11.05 -2.89 14.89
C GLN A 76 11.23 -2.05 16.16
N GLY A 77 11.03 -2.65 17.34
CA GLY A 77 10.89 -1.97 18.63
C GLY A 77 11.87 -0.82 18.87
N VAL A 78 11.42 0.17 19.66
CA VAL A 78 12.17 1.38 20.04
C VAL A 78 13.54 1.03 20.61
#